data_AF-A0A9W6SRU4-F1
#
_entry.id   AF-A0A9W6SRU4-F1
#
_cell.length_a   1.000
_cell.length_b   1.000
_cell.length_c   1.000
_cell.angle_alpha   90.00
_cell.angle_beta   90.00
_cell.angle_gamma   90.00
#
_symmetry.space_group_name_H-M   'P 1'
#
loop_
_entity.id
_entity.type
_entity.pdbx_description
1 polymer ?
#
loop_
_entity_poly.entity_id
_entity_poly.type
_entity_poly.pdbx_seq_one_letter_code
_entity_poly.pdbx_strand_id
1 'polypeptide(L)'
;MDALTGNGIVLDRTVPFERRIARLIEHCGSAADEPVLVDGVAFFLLYCWFQRHTTDAAALRGLIDASLAGIGGELGWIGMLHQRGYCACGQTNRLENMTICVECASYECWECYGCHRARTGHEVVG
;
A
#
# COMPACT_ATOMS: atom_id res chain seq x y z
N MET A 1 -21.82 -2.34 -1.34
CA MET A 1 -20.41 -2.71 -1.54
C MET A 1 -19.70 -1.41 -1.78
N ASP A 2 -19.35 -0.73 -0.70
CA ASP A 2 -18.68 0.56 -0.80
C ASP A 2 -17.26 0.28 -1.31
N ALA A 3 -16.96 0.83 -2.48
CA ALA A 3 -15.63 0.75 -3.05
C ALA A 3 -14.67 1.41 -2.06
N LEU A 4 -13.70 0.65 -1.57
CA LEU A 4 -12.56 1.13 -0.78
C LEU A 4 -11.95 2.34 -1.50
N THR A 5 -12.28 3.55 -1.03
CA THR A 5 -11.85 4.81 -1.63
C THR A 5 -10.42 5.07 -1.21
N GLY A 6 -9.49 4.33 -1.81
CA GLY A 6 -8.07 4.38 -1.48
C GLY A 6 -7.52 5.81 -1.49
N ASN A 7 -6.49 6.04 -0.68
CA ASN A 7 -5.83 7.33 -0.55
C ASN A 7 -5.26 7.77 -1.92
N GLY A 8 -5.83 8.84 -2.49
CA GLY A 8 -5.47 9.37 -3.81
C GLY A 8 -4.00 9.81 -3.91
N ILE A 9 -3.36 10.15 -2.80
CA ILE A 9 -1.92 10.48 -2.76
C ILE A 9 -1.10 9.21 -2.97
N VAL A 10 -1.39 8.14 -2.24
CA VAL A 10 -0.69 6.85 -2.35
C VAL A 10 -0.87 6.24 -3.74
N LEU A 11 -2.07 6.38 -4.31
CA LEU A 11 -2.45 5.82 -5.60
C LEU A 11 -2.18 6.74 -6.80
N ASP A 12 -1.60 7.93 -6.62
CA ASP A 12 -1.28 8.86 -7.72
C ASP A 12 -0.10 8.35 -8.58
N ARG A 13 -0.41 7.52 -9.57
CA ARG A 13 0.56 6.89 -10.48
C ARG A 13 1.35 7.87 -11.36
N THR A 14 0.99 9.15 -11.36
CA THR A 14 1.71 10.17 -12.14
C THR A 14 2.97 10.69 -11.43
N VAL A 15 3.13 10.33 -10.15
CA VAL A 15 4.21 10.80 -9.28
C VAL A 15 5.03 9.59 -8.81
N PRO A 16 6.36 9.66 -8.69
CA PRO A 16 7.16 8.56 -8.11
C PRO A 16 6.73 8.24 -6.67
N PHE A 17 6.74 6.95 -6.29
CA PHE A 17 6.16 6.53 -5.00
C PHE A 17 6.76 7.25 -3.79
N GLU A 18 8.09 7.41 -3.74
CA GLU A 18 8.79 8.13 -2.66
C GLU A 18 8.29 9.58 -2.49
N ARG A 19 7.97 10.26 -3.60
CA ARG A 19 7.41 11.62 -3.57
C ARG A 19 5.95 11.62 -3.09
N ARG A 20 5.19 10.56 -3.35
CA ARG A 20 3.85 10.38 -2.77
C ARG A 20 3.94 10.24 -1.25
N ILE A 21 4.92 9.47 -0.75
CA ILE A 21 5.17 9.32 0.68
C ILE A 21 5.59 10.65 1.33
N ALA A 22 6.49 11.41 0.70
CA ALA A 22 6.89 12.73 1.19
C ALA A 22 5.68 13.67 1.32
N ARG A 23 4.82 13.75 0.30
CA ARG A 23 3.58 14.54 0.33
C ARG A 23 2.62 14.09 1.43
N LEU A 24 2.50 12.78 1.63
CA LEU A 24 1.65 12.20 2.67
C LEU A 24 2.16 12.60 4.07
N ILE A 25 3.48 12.56 4.29
CA ILE A 25 4.11 13.00 5.55
C ILE A 25 3.91 14.50 5.78
N GLU A 26 4.11 15.32 4.74
CA GLU A 26 3.87 16.77 4.80
C GLU A 26 2.42 17.07 5.18
N HIS A 27 1.45 16.35 4.60
CA HIS A 27 0.03 16.52 4.90
C HIS A 27 -0.32 16.12 6.33
N CYS A 28 0.27 15.04 6.88
CA CYS A 28 0.09 14.68 8.28
C CYS A 28 0.73 15.69 9.25
N GLY A 29 1.74 16.45 8.82
CA GLY A 29 2.42 17.45 9.63
C GLY A 29 1.72 18.82 9.68
N SER A 30 0.81 19.11 8.75
CA SER A 30 0.01 20.33 8.77
C SER A 30 -1.18 20.17 9.72
N ALA A 31 -1.15 20.87 10.86
CA ALA A 31 -2.12 20.79 11.96
C ALA A 31 -3.58 21.18 11.63
N ALA A 32 -3.93 21.34 10.35
CA ALA A 32 -5.23 21.87 9.90
C ALA A 32 -6.18 20.80 9.34
N ASP A 33 -5.71 19.62 8.96
CA ASP A 33 -6.54 18.59 8.32
C ASP A 33 -6.57 17.30 9.15
N GLU A 34 -7.74 16.65 9.21
CA GLU A 34 -7.87 15.30 9.78
C GLU A 34 -6.89 14.35 9.06
N PRO A 35 -6.25 13.40 9.77
CA PRO A 35 -5.31 12.49 9.15
C PRO A 35 -6.03 11.71 8.04
N VAL A 36 -5.56 11.86 6.79
CA VAL A 36 -6.07 11.09 5.65
C VAL A 36 -5.62 9.64 5.81
N LEU A 37 -6.41 8.88 6.56
CA LEU A 37 -6.19 7.46 6.78
C LEU A 37 -6.13 6.73 5.44
N VAL A 38 -5.32 5.69 5.41
CA VAL A 38 -5.13 4.86 4.22
C VAL A 38 -5.79 3.51 4.47
N ASP A 39 -6.56 3.01 3.51
CA ASP A 39 -7.20 1.70 3.57
C ASP A 39 -6.95 0.86 2.31
N GLY A 40 -7.44 -0.39 2.33
CA GLY A 40 -7.45 -1.29 1.18
C GLY A 40 -6.08 -1.45 0.49
N VAL A 41 -6.09 -1.34 -0.85
CA VAL A 41 -4.88 -1.47 -1.68
C VAL A 41 -3.82 -0.44 -1.32
N ALA A 42 -4.22 0.79 -1.02
CA ALA A 42 -3.30 1.86 -0.67
C ALA A 42 -2.62 1.56 0.67
N PHE A 43 -3.34 1.02 1.65
CA PHE A 43 -2.77 0.66 2.94
C PHE A 43 -1.83 -0.53 2.81
N PHE A 44 -2.25 -1.57 2.09
CA PHE A 44 -1.39 -2.73 1.81
C PHE A 44 -0.07 -2.29 1.15
N LEU A 45 -0.14 -1.44 0.13
CA LEU A 45 1.03 -0.90 -0.56
C LEU A 45 1.96 -0.13 0.39
N LEU A 46 1.39 0.81 1.15
CA LEU A 46 2.11 1.66 2.09
C LEU A 46 2.78 0.83 3.19
N TYR A 47 2.06 -0.14 3.75
CA TYR A 47 2.52 -1.00 4.83
C TYR A 47 3.69 -1.90 4.36
N CYS A 48 3.55 -2.59 3.23
CA CYS A 48 4.61 -3.43 2.67
C CYS A 48 5.86 -2.62 2.32
N TRP A 49 5.70 -1.41 1.75
CA TRP A 49 6.83 -0.52 1.47
C TRP A 49 7.53 -0.08 2.76
N PHE A 50 6.77 0.33 3.77
CA PHE A 50 7.31 0.77 5.05
C PHE A 50 8.03 -0.34 5.84
N GLN A 51 7.56 -1.58 5.76
CA GLN A 51 8.25 -2.72 6.37
C GLN A 51 9.61 -2.99 5.70
N ARG A 52 9.69 -2.77 4.37
CA ARG A 52 10.91 -3.00 3.59
C ARG A 52 11.92 -1.86 3.72
N HIS A 53 11.44 -0.63 3.73
CA HIS A 53 12.25 0.57 3.81
C HIS A 53 12.25 1.05 5.25
N THR A 54 13.35 0.83 5.97
CA THR A 54 13.55 1.28 7.37
C THR A 54 13.63 2.81 7.44
N THR A 55 12.51 3.46 7.15
CA THR A 55 12.35 4.91 7.14
C THR A 55 12.05 5.35 8.56
N ASP A 56 12.97 6.11 9.17
CA ASP A 56 12.81 6.68 10.51
C ASP A 56 11.94 7.97 10.49
N ALA A 57 10.77 7.87 9.85
CA ALA A 57 9.80 8.97 9.85
C ALA A 57 8.74 8.67 10.90
N ALA A 58 8.88 9.26 12.09
CA ALA A 58 7.91 9.13 13.18
C ALA A 58 6.47 9.48 12.73
N ALA A 59 6.32 10.46 11.84
CA ALA A 59 5.05 10.83 11.24
C ALA A 59 4.44 9.69 10.39
N LEU A 60 5.27 8.98 9.61
CA LEU A 60 4.81 7.85 8.80
C LEU A 60 4.40 6.66 9.67
N ARG A 61 5.16 6.35 10.73
CA ARG A 61 4.77 5.34 11.72
C ARG A 61 3.41 5.69 12.33
N GLY A 62 3.23 6.94 12.79
CA GLY A 62 1.97 7.39 13.38
C GLY A 62 0.79 7.25 12.42
N LEU A 63 0.97 7.58 11.14
CA LEU A 63 -0.05 7.37 10.11
C LEU A 63 -0.38 5.89 9.91
N ILE A 64 0.63 5.02 9.89
CA ILE A 64 0.42 3.57 9.71
C ILE A 64 -0.32 2.99 10.91
N ASP A 65 0.05 3.37 12.13
CA ASP A 65 -0.63 2.92 13.35
C ASP A 65 -2.09 3.42 13.38
N ALA A 66 -2.33 4.68 13.01
CA ALA A 66 -3.68 5.24 12.92
C ALA A 66 -4.52 4.55 11.83
N SER A 67 -3.93 4.28 10.66
CA SER A 67 -4.60 3.58 9.55
C SER A 67 -4.91 2.12 9.91
N LEU A 68 -3.97 1.44 10.57
CA LEU A 68 -4.17 0.08 11.07
C LEU A 68 -5.31 0.04 12.10
N ALA A 69 -5.34 0.98 13.04
CA ALA A 69 -6.45 1.11 13.97
C ALA A 69 -7.78 1.36 13.25
N GLY A 70 -7.79 2.24 12.24
CA GLY A 70 -8.96 2.58 11.43
C GLY A 70 -9.58 1.39 10.69
N ILE A 71 -8.78 0.43 10.24
CA ILE A 71 -9.29 -0.79 9.58
C ILE A 71 -9.72 -1.89 10.56
N GLY A 72 -9.65 -1.66 11.87
CA GLY A 72 -9.99 -2.66 12.90
C GLY A 72 -8.78 -3.37 13.51
N GLY A 73 -7.59 -2.78 13.43
CA GLY A 73 -6.37 -3.29 14.02
C GLY A 73 -5.87 -4.56 13.34
N GLU A 74 -5.28 -5.47 14.14
CA GLU A 74 -4.73 -6.73 13.66
C GLU A 74 -5.78 -7.62 12.97
N LEU A 75 -7.01 -7.69 13.51
CA LEU A 75 -8.09 -8.46 12.90
C LEU A 75 -8.53 -7.86 11.55
N GLY A 76 -8.54 -6.53 11.46
CA GLY A 76 -8.77 -5.80 10.21
C GLY A 76 -7.71 -6.12 9.16
N TRP A 77 -6.44 -6.09 9.56
CA TRP A 77 -5.31 -6.46 8.72
C TRP A 77 -5.40 -7.91 8.23
N ILE A 78 -5.63 -8.88 9.11
CA ILE A 78 -5.82 -10.29 8.75
C ILE A 78 -7.01 -10.45 7.79
N GLY A 79 -8.13 -9.78 8.10
CA GLY A 79 -9.31 -9.75 7.25
C GLY A 79 -8.99 -9.25 5.84
N MET A 80 -8.19 -8.20 5.73
CA MET A 80 -7.72 -7.66 4.45
C MET A 80 -6.78 -8.63 3.73
N LEU A 81 -5.82 -9.24 4.44
CA LEU A 81 -4.88 -10.21 3.87
C LEU A 81 -5.57 -11.44 3.27
N HIS A 82 -6.70 -11.86 3.85
CA HIS A 82 -7.52 -12.94 3.33
C HIS A 82 -8.39 -12.55 2.11
N GLN A 83 -8.52 -11.26 1.78
CA GLN A 83 -9.20 -10.83 0.57
C GLN A 83 -8.44 -11.29 -0.68
N ARG A 84 -9.17 -11.40 -1.78
CA ARG A 84 -8.60 -11.82 -3.06
C ARG A 84 -8.36 -10.63 -3.98
N GLY A 85 -7.20 -10.59 -4.62
CA GLY A 85 -6.87 -9.62 -5.65
C GLY A 85 -6.44 -10.30 -6.96
N TYR A 86 -6.51 -9.54 -8.04
CA TYR A 86 -6.10 -9.99 -9.37
C TYR A 86 -4.60 -9.78 -9.57
N CYS A 87 -3.91 -10.87 -9.86
CA CYS A 87 -2.51 -10.87 -10.22
C CYS A 87 -2.33 -10.44 -11.69
N ALA A 88 -1.17 -9.84 -12.02
CA ALA A 88 -0.76 -9.55 -13.39
C ALA A 88 -0.69 -10.79 -14.32
N CYS A 89 -0.61 -12.02 -13.79
CA CYS A 89 -0.69 -13.25 -14.57
C CYS A 89 -2.14 -13.70 -14.89
N GLY A 90 -3.15 -12.97 -14.43
CA GLY A 90 -4.56 -13.28 -14.64
C GLY A 90 -5.18 -14.20 -13.58
N GLN A 91 -4.38 -14.71 -12.64
CA GLN A 91 -4.89 -15.53 -11.53
C GLN A 91 -5.39 -14.67 -10.36
N THR A 92 -6.29 -15.24 -9.57
CA THR A 92 -6.84 -14.59 -8.37
C THR A 92 -6.31 -15.28 -7.11
N ASN A 93 -5.51 -14.56 -6.33
CA ASN A 93 -4.88 -15.07 -5.11
C ASN A 93 -5.29 -14.22 -3.91
N ARG A 94 -5.11 -14.77 -2.69
CA ARG A 94 -5.23 -13.99 -1.46
C ARG A 94 -4.11 -12.97 -1.36
N LEU A 95 -4.36 -11.79 -0.79
CA LEU A 95 -3.35 -10.74 -0.64
C LEU A 95 -2.13 -11.22 0.17
N GLU A 96 -2.33 -12.10 1.16
CA GLU A 96 -1.23 -12.73 1.93
C GLU A 96 -0.21 -13.50 1.07
N ASN A 97 -0.60 -13.89 -0.16
CA ASN A 97 0.24 -14.64 -1.10
C ASN A 97 0.66 -13.78 -2.30
N MET A 98 0.60 -12.45 -2.18
CA MET A 98 0.92 -11.53 -3.25
C MET A 98 1.86 -10.43 -2.79
N THR A 99 2.68 -9.98 -3.72
CA THR A 99 3.43 -8.72 -3.66
C THR A 99 2.72 -7.67 -4.51
N ILE A 100 3.10 -6.42 -4.39
CA ILE A 100 2.50 -5.29 -5.08
C ILE A 100 3.59 -4.34 -5.60
N CYS A 101 3.41 -3.84 -6.83
CA CYS A 101 4.30 -2.84 -7.40
C CYS A 101 4.06 -1.45 -6.81
N VAL A 102 5.11 -0.79 -6.35
CA VAL A 102 5.06 0.56 -5.75
C VAL A 102 4.59 1.64 -6.73
N GLU A 103 4.90 1.47 -8.02
CA GLU A 103 4.60 2.47 -9.03
C GLU A 103 3.17 2.34 -9.58
N CYS A 104 2.77 1.13 -9.98
CA CYS A 104 1.49 0.90 -10.68
C CYS A 104 0.42 0.21 -9.83
N ALA A 105 0.71 -0.15 -8.57
CA ALA A 105 -0.18 -0.86 -7.65
C ALA A 105 -0.75 -2.17 -8.21
N SER A 106 -0.03 -2.83 -9.11
CA SER A 106 -0.40 -4.15 -9.65
C SER A 106 0.14 -5.26 -8.76
N TYR A 107 -0.69 -6.27 -8.48
CA TYR A 107 -0.28 -7.42 -7.69
C TYR A 107 0.52 -8.44 -8.52
N GLU A 108 1.47 -9.10 -7.86
CA GLU A 108 2.14 -10.31 -8.35
C GLU A 108 2.02 -11.43 -7.32
N CYS A 109 1.50 -12.59 -7.75
CA CYS A 109 1.55 -13.81 -6.96
C CYS A 109 2.92 -14.49 -7.08
N TRP A 110 3.17 -15.47 -6.22
CA TRP A 110 4.40 -16.27 -6.22
C TRP A 110 4.69 -16.93 -7.58
N GLU A 111 3.67 -17.30 -8.35
CA GLU A 111 3.84 -17.98 -9.65
C GLU A 111 4.47 -17.07 -10.73
N CYS A 112 4.25 -15.76 -10.64
CA CYS A 112 4.80 -14.79 -11.58
C CYS A 112 5.71 -13.76 -10.91
N TYR A 113 6.17 -14.05 -9.70
CA TYR A 113 6.99 -13.14 -8.92
C TYR A 113 8.24 -12.72 -9.70
N GLY A 114 8.46 -11.41 -9.81
CA GLY A 114 9.59 -10.84 -10.54
C GLY A 114 9.35 -10.65 -12.04
N CYS A 115 8.25 -11.17 -12.60
CA CYS A 115 7.90 -10.94 -13.99
C CYS A 115 7.58 -9.46 -14.27
N HIS A 116 6.96 -8.75 -13.33
CA HIS A 116 6.67 -7.33 -13.45
C HIS A 116 7.97 -6.54 -13.41
N ARG A 117 8.82 -6.76 -12.40
CA ARG A 117 10.13 -6.11 -12.30
C ARG A 117 10.99 -6.34 -13.55
N ALA A 118 11.00 -7.54 -14.11
CA ALA A 118 11.74 -7.82 -15.35
C ALA A 118 11.21 -7.05 -16.57
N ARG A 119 9.91 -6.75 -16.61
CA ARG A 119 9.26 -6.02 -17.72
C ARG A 119 9.32 -4.51 -17.58
N THR A 120 9.19 -4.00 -16.35
CA THR A 120 9.02 -2.56 -16.09
C THR A 120 10.21 -1.92 -15.38
N GLY A 121 11.06 -2.72 -14.74
CA GLY A 121 12.11 -2.24 -13.84
C GLY A 121 11.58 -1.72 -12.49
N HIS A 122 10.26 -1.73 -12.25
CA HIS A 122 9.67 -1.19 -11.02
C HIS A 122 9.95 -2.08 -9.80
N GLU A 123 10.00 -1.45 -8.64
CA GLU A 123 10.05 -2.17 -7.35
C GLU A 123 8.71 -2.86 -7.04
N VAL A 124 8.81 -4.05 -6.43
CA VAL A 124 7.70 -4.82 -5.85
C VAL A 124 7.97 -5.05 -4.37
N VAL A 125 6.94 -4.93 -3.55
CA VAL A 125 6.98 -5.08 -2.09
C VAL A 125 5.86 -6.03 -1.64
N GLY A 126 6.09 -6.83 -0.60
CA GLY A 126 5.14 -7.83 -0.12
C GLY A 126 5.67 -8.53 1.11
#